data_AF-A0A4U5P753-F1
#
_entry.id   AF-A0A4U5P753-F1
#
_cell.length_a   1.000
_cell.length_b   1.000
_cell.length_c   1.000
_cell.angle_alpha   90.00
_cell.angle_beta   90.00
_cell.angle_gamma   90.00
#
_symmetry.space_group_name_H-M   'P 1'
#
loop_
_entity.id
_entity.type
_entity.pdbx_description
1 polymer ?
#
loop_
_entity_poly.entity_id
_entity_poly.type
_entity_poly.pdbx_seq_one_letter_code
_entity_poly.pdbx_strand_id
1 'polypeptide(L)'
;MAANRRRGNAQSASSSRAADLLGTQGHPIGFAGFGQSSNIFLQDQPSFELDAEIRAAFAKLTKKDRKTREGALESLSKLLPVKDEGEVLPTFSHFAANYSSFVTDSSTTFRVEANNVLKLYISKLQKSIKNELKQILPFLLFSIYDVQNSVKKSGEVVLAECFGEEKVKQIRRVFNPELVTIVMEIIKRTHKLMQPQKFTDDEEDVDRGNRLIAQSLNALNALGELADQALVQEISSNSSMISQLLSLPENVKTSLFSLFARIPRHSSTRRSRRRFSLLWITTVPLFPGTPSNALCFWPKPISSTKRSAGEGRDTEVCSDD
;
A
#
# COMPACT_ATOMS: atom_id res chain seq x y z
N MET A 1 65.02 -18.36 -44.06
CA MET A 1 65.01 -18.54 -42.58
C MET A 1 63.70 -17.93 -42.07
N ALA A 2 62.65 -18.72 -41.84
CA ALA A 2 62.25 -19.30 -40.54
C ALA A 2 62.13 -18.22 -39.43
N ALA A 3 61.02 -18.05 -38.68
CA ALA A 3 60.13 -19.07 -38.15
C ALA A 3 58.72 -18.53 -37.80
N ASN A 4 57.76 -19.44 -37.98
CA ASN A 4 56.39 -19.47 -37.46
C ASN A 4 56.37 -19.50 -35.91
N ARG A 5 55.58 -18.62 -35.26
CA ARG A 5 55.19 -18.79 -33.85
C ARG A 5 53.66 -18.89 -33.74
N ARG A 6 53.27 -20.15 -33.62
CA ARG A 6 51.95 -20.77 -33.39
C ARG A 6 50.98 -19.95 -32.54
N ARG A 7 49.75 -19.83 -33.07
CA ARG A 7 48.50 -19.57 -32.36
C ARG A 7 48.41 -20.47 -31.12
N GLY A 8 48.19 -19.87 -29.95
CA GLY A 8 47.81 -20.60 -28.76
C GLY A 8 46.47 -21.29 -28.97
N ASN A 9 46.45 -22.61 -28.76
CA ASN A 9 45.24 -23.40 -28.59
C ASN A 9 44.49 -22.88 -27.35
N ALA A 10 43.53 -21.99 -27.55
CA ALA A 10 42.42 -21.86 -26.60
C ALA A 10 41.55 -23.11 -26.77
N GLN A 11 41.71 -24.10 -25.90
CA GLN A 11 40.70 -25.15 -25.73
C GLN A 11 39.39 -24.44 -25.39
N SER A 12 38.42 -24.53 -26.30
CA SER A 12 37.03 -24.22 -25.99
C SER A 12 36.62 -25.14 -24.84
N ALA A 13 36.36 -24.54 -23.68
CA ALA A 13 35.77 -25.25 -22.55
C ALA A 13 34.45 -25.86 -23.04
N SER A 14 34.43 -27.19 -23.20
CA SER A 14 33.28 -27.91 -23.73
C SER A 14 32.13 -27.82 -22.72
N SER A 15 31.16 -26.95 -23.00
CA SER A 15 29.93 -26.74 -22.23
C SER A 15 29.12 -28.02 -22.02
N SER A 16 29.28 -29.01 -22.90
CA SER A 16 28.63 -30.32 -22.83
C SER A 16 29.00 -31.11 -21.58
N ARG A 17 30.28 -31.13 -21.16
CA ARG A 17 30.68 -31.83 -19.93
C ARG A 17 30.20 -31.16 -18.64
N ALA A 18 30.00 -29.84 -18.65
CA ALA A 18 29.46 -29.11 -17.51
C ALA A 18 27.94 -29.35 -17.35
N ALA A 19 27.22 -29.56 -18.46
CA ALA A 19 25.80 -29.87 -18.44
C ALA A 19 25.51 -31.27 -17.87
N ASP A 20 26.31 -32.29 -18.21
CA ASP A 20 26.14 -33.65 -17.69
C ASP A 20 26.40 -33.75 -16.17
N LEU A 21 27.34 -32.96 -15.66
CA LEU A 21 27.66 -32.91 -14.22
C LEU A 21 26.58 -32.20 -13.39
N LEU A 22 25.77 -31.34 -14.02
CA LEU A 22 24.62 -30.67 -13.39
C LEU A 22 23.35 -31.53 -13.47
N GLY A 23 23.16 -32.29 -14.55
CA GLY A 23 22.01 -33.20 -14.70
C GLY A 23 22.02 -34.36 -13.71
N THR A 24 23.22 -34.76 -13.26
CA THR A 24 23.40 -35.85 -12.28
C THR A 24 23.16 -35.42 -10.83
N GLN A 25 23.08 -34.12 -10.53
CA GLN A 25 22.82 -33.60 -9.18
C GLN A 25 21.34 -33.21 -8.93
N GLY A 26 20.43 -33.59 -9.82
CA GLY A 26 18.98 -33.42 -9.62
C GLY A 26 18.51 -31.96 -9.52
N HIS A 27 19.32 -31.00 -9.98
CA HIS A 27 18.91 -29.60 -10.09
C HIS A 27 18.31 -29.37 -11.49
N PRO A 28 17.08 -28.84 -11.61
CA PRO A 28 16.50 -28.55 -12.91
C PRO A 28 17.31 -27.47 -13.63
N ILE A 29 17.91 -27.84 -14.76
CA ILE A 29 18.68 -26.96 -15.64
C ILE A 29 17.69 -26.17 -16.50
N GLY A 30 17.37 -24.95 -16.05
CA GLY A 30 16.73 -23.94 -16.91
C GLY A 30 17.77 -23.29 -17.81
N PHE A 31 17.70 -23.56 -19.11
CA PHE A 31 18.45 -22.88 -20.16
C PHE A 31 18.11 -21.38 -20.16
N ALA A 32 19.05 -20.54 -19.71
CA ALA A 32 18.94 -19.08 -19.78
C ALA A 32 19.34 -18.57 -21.19
N GLY A 33 18.52 -18.92 -22.19
CA GLY A 33 18.53 -18.26 -23.49
C GLY A 33 17.67 -16.99 -23.41
N PHE A 34 18.17 -15.90 -23.99
CA PHE A 34 17.46 -14.64 -24.28
C PHE A 34 15.92 -14.76 -24.25
N GLY A 35 15.25 -14.25 -23.21
CA GLY A 35 13.81 -13.99 -23.27
C GLY A 35 12.94 -14.29 -22.04
N GLN A 36 13.45 -14.89 -20.96
CA GLN A 36 12.63 -15.09 -19.75
C GLN A 36 13.22 -14.36 -18.55
N SER A 37 12.66 -13.19 -18.26
CA SER A 37 12.75 -12.57 -16.94
C SER A 37 12.10 -13.52 -15.93
N SER A 38 12.93 -14.25 -15.18
CA SER A 38 12.51 -14.97 -13.98
C SER A 38 12.00 -13.97 -12.94
N ASN A 39 10.74 -13.58 -13.09
CA ASN A 39 10.01 -12.85 -12.06
C ASN A 39 9.75 -13.83 -10.92
N ILE A 40 10.69 -13.90 -9.98
CA ILE A 40 10.59 -14.66 -8.71
C ILE A 40 9.26 -14.35 -7.97
N PHE A 41 8.61 -13.23 -8.28
CA PHE A 41 7.33 -12.79 -7.70
C PHE A 41 6.07 -13.39 -8.34
N LEU A 42 6.16 -14.07 -9.49
CA LEU A 42 5.01 -14.62 -10.23
C LEU A 42 5.05 -16.15 -10.37
N GLN A 43 6.06 -16.82 -9.82
CA GLN A 43 6.33 -18.24 -10.11
C GLN A 43 5.44 -19.20 -9.31
N ASP A 44 4.77 -18.74 -8.25
CA ASP A 44 4.09 -19.61 -7.26
C ASP A 44 2.57 -19.39 -7.18
N GLN A 45 1.97 -18.80 -8.21
CA GLN A 45 0.52 -18.70 -8.35
C GLN A 45 0.07 -19.53 -9.56
N PRO A 46 -1.10 -20.19 -9.49
CA PRO A 46 -1.64 -20.93 -10.63
C PRO A 46 -1.63 -19.99 -11.83
N SER A 47 -1.13 -20.51 -12.96
CA SER A 47 -0.88 -19.78 -14.20
C SER A 47 -2.16 -19.21 -14.79
N PHE A 48 -2.69 -18.15 -14.18
CA PHE A 48 -3.55 -17.23 -14.87
C PHE A 48 -2.67 -16.54 -15.90
N GLU A 49 -3.04 -16.68 -17.16
CA GLU A 49 -2.38 -16.01 -18.27
C GLU A 49 -2.66 -14.51 -18.13
N LEU A 50 -1.90 -13.85 -17.26
CA LEU A 50 -1.99 -12.41 -17.07
C LEU A 50 -1.71 -11.72 -18.40
N ASP A 51 -2.45 -10.65 -18.64
CA ASP A 51 -2.17 -9.76 -19.74
C ASP A 51 -0.68 -9.35 -19.75
N ALA A 52 -0.06 -9.42 -20.94
CA ALA A 52 1.37 -9.23 -21.09
C ALA A 52 1.81 -7.82 -20.66
N GLU A 53 0.97 -6.81 -20.88
CA GLU A 53 1.26 -5.42 -20.54
C GLU A 53 1.17 -5.19 -19.03
N ILE A 54 0.15 -5.74 -18.37
CA ILE A 54 0.05 -5.71 -16.91
C ILE A 54 1.23 -6.42 -16.26
N ARG A 55 1.59 -7.62 -16.76
CA ARG A 55 2.75 -8.38 -16.27
C ARG A 55 4.04 -7.57 -16.42
N ALA A 56 4.23 -6.93 -17.58
CA ALA A 56 5.39 -6.09 -17.84
C ALA A 56 5.44 -4.88 -16.89
N ALA A 57 4.30 -4.26 -16.56
CA ALA A 57 4.23 -3.18 -15.59
C ALA A 57 4.63 -3.65 -14.19
N PHE A 58 4.12 -4.78 -13.70
CA PHE A 58 4.52 -5.33 -12.40
C PHE A 58 6.02 -5.69 -12.34
N ALA A 59 6.59 -6.23 -13.42
CA ALA A 59 8.03 -6.50 -13.50
C ALA A 59 8.89 -5.23 -13.45
N LYS A 60 8.34 -4.08 -13.87
CA LYS A 60 9.00 -2.77 -13.76
C LYS A 60 8.91 -2.19 -12.35
N LEU A 61 7.88 -2.51 -11.56
CA LEU A 61 7.75 -2.07 -10.16
C LEU A 61 8.86 -2.64 -9.26
N THR A 62 9.50 -3.74 -9.63
CA THR A 62 10.60 -4.34 -8.87
C THR A 62 11.97 -3.81 -9.30
N LYS A 63 12.03 -2.79 -10.17
CA LYS A 63 13.30 -2.20 -10.63
C LYS A 63 13.80 -1.15 -9.65
N LYS A 64 15.14 -1.01 -9.60
CA LYS A 64 15.81 -0.04 -8.73
C LYS A 64 15.56 1.40 -9.16
N ASP A 65 15.56 1.65 -10.47
CA ASP A 65 15.34 2.97 -11.05
C ASP A 65 13.93 3.51 -10.74
N ARG A 66 13.89 4.67 -10.08
CA ARG A 66 12.68 5.38 -9.67
C ARG A 66 11.76 5.71 -10.85
N LYS A 67 12.29 6.29 -11.93
CA LYS A 67 11.48 6.71 -13.10
C LYS A 67 10.80 5.51 -13.75
N THR A 68 11.49 4.38 -13.80
CA THR A 68 10.95 3.10 -14.29
C THR A 68 9.78 2.62 -13.42
N ARG A 69 9.91 2.71 -12.09
CA ARG A 69 8.82 2.35 -11.17
C ARG A 69 7.62 3.28 -11.28
N GLU A 70 7.85 4.59 -11.33
CA GLU A 70 6.79 5.60 -11.50
C GLU A 70 6.04 5.40 -12.81
N GLY A 71 6.76 5.23 -13.93
CA GLY A 71 6.17 4.96 -15.23
C GLY A 71 5.42 3.62 -15.29
N ALA A 72 5.77 2.66 -14.45
CA ALA A 72 5.05 1.40 -14.33
C ALA A 72 3.68 1.57 -13.65
N LEU A 73 3.60 2.36 -12.58
CA LEU A 73 2.31 2.69 -11.97
C LEU A 73 1.45 3.54 -12.92
N GLU A 74 2.05 4.50 -13.63
CA GLU A 74 1.33 5.28 -14.65
C GLU A 74 0.77 4.38 -15.77
N SER A 75 1.56 3.38 -16.19
CA SER A 75 1.11 2.38 -17.18
C SER A 75 -0.08 1.57 -16.62
N LEU A 76 -0.01 1.11 -15.37
CA LEU A 76 -1.13 0.42 -14.73
C LEU A 76 -2.38 1.31 -14.67
N SER A 77 -2.24 2.60 -14.32
CA SER A 77 -3.36 3.53 -14.28
C SER A 77 -4.07 3.70 -15.62
N LYS A 78 -3.35 3.55 -16.74
CA LYS A 78 -3.93 3.57 -18.10
C LYS A 78 -4.56 2.24 -18.51
N LEU A 79 -3.99 1.11 -18.05
CA LEU A 79 -4.45 -0.23 -18.43
C LEU A 79 -5.69 -0.70 -17.66
N LEU A 80 -5.74 -0.45 -16.34
CA LEU A 80 -6.81 -0.95 -15.47
C LEU A 80 -8.23 -0.54 -15.89
N PRO A 81 -8.48 0.69 -16.40
CA PRO A 81 -9.81 1.06 -16.87
C PRO A 81 -10.24 0.27 -18.12
N VAL A 82 -9.28 -0.01 -19.01
CA VAL A 82 -9.51 -0.60 -20.36
C VAL A 82 -9.69 -2.12 -20.28
N LYS A 83 -8.96 -2.79 -19.39
CA LYS A 83 -8.97 -4.25 -19.25
C LYS A 83 -10.23 -4.76 -18.55
N ASP A 84 -10.60 -6.00 -18.82
CA ASP A 84 -11.81 -6.61 -18.24
C ASP A 84 -11.60 -7.00 -16.77
N GLU A 85 -12.69 -7.08 -16.01
CA GLU A 85 -12.63 -7.41 -14.57
C GLU A 85 -11.91 -8.75 -14.32
N GLY A 86 -12.12 -9.74 -15.21
CA GLY A 86 -11.48 -11.06 -15.13
C GLY A 86 -9.96 -11.04 -15.34
N GLU A 87 -9.43 -10.08 -16.10
CA GLU A 87 -7.98 -9.90 -16.29
C GLU A 87 -7.36 -9.11 -15.13
N VAL A 88 -8.13 -8.19 -14.55
CA VAL A 88 -7.67 -7.28 -13.49
C VAL A 88 -7.67 -7.97 -12.13
N LEU A 89 -8.68 -8.79 -11.83
CA LEU A 89 -8.86 -9.41 -10.52
C LEU A 89 -7.64 -10.22 -10.03
N PRO A 90 -7.02 -11.10 -10.84
CA PRO A 90 -5.86 -11.88 -10.41
C PRO A 90 -4.65 -11.02 -10.05
N THR A 91 -4.55 -9.82 -10.62
CA THR A 91 -3.41 -8.91 -10.41
C THR A 91 -3.52 -8.14 -9.11
N PHE A 92 -4.74 -7.99 -8.56
CA PHE A 92 -4.96 -7.24 -7.33
C PHE A 92 -4.31 -7.89 -6.13
N SER A 93 -4.31 -9.22 -6.03
CA SER A 93 -3.64 -9.93 -4.92
C SER A 93 -2.16 -9.54 -4.82
N HIS A 94 -1.47 -9.47 -5.96
CA HIS A 94 -0.07 -9.04 -6.02
C HIS A 94 0.11 -7.56 -5.67
N PHE A 95 -0.77 -6.69 -6.18
CA PHE A 95 -0.77 -5.27 -5.81
C PHE A 95 -0.97 -5.08 -4.30
N ALA A 96 -1.97 -5.76 -3.73
CA ALA A 96 -2.36 -5.66 -2.33
C ALA A 96 -1.27 -6.15 -1.38
N ALA A 97 -0.58 -7.23 -1.73
CA ALA A 97 0.55 -7.75 -0.95
C ALA A 97 1.73 -6.76 -0.84
N ASN A 98 1.89 -5.89 -1.84
CA ASN A 98 2.99 -4.91 -1.90
C ASN A 98 2.56 -3.48 -1.52
N TYR A 99 1.27 -3.23 -1.35
CA TYR A 99 0.74 -1.88 -1.17
C TYR A 99 1.35 -1.13 0.02
N SER A 100 1.62 -1.81 1.14
CA SER A 100 2.29 -1.20 2.30
C SER A 100 3.67 -0.63 1.95
N SER A 101 4.41 -1.31 1.07
CA SER A 101 5.71 -0.86 0.59
C SER A 101 5.55 0.29 -0.41
N PHE A 102 4.48 0.28 -1.20
CA PHE A 102 4.22 1.34 -2.17
C PHE A 102 3.88 2.68 -1.53
N VAL A 103 3.00 2.70 -0.52
CA VAL A 103 2.65 3.93 0.20
C VAL A 103 3.72 4.38 1.20
N THR A 104 4.87 3.69 1.24
CA THR A 104 6.04 4.09 2.04
C THR A 104 7.32 4.19 1.21
N ASP A 105 7.21 4.15 -0.11
CA ASP A 105 8.31 4.41 -1.04
C ASP A 105 8.91 5.80 -0.81
N SER A 106 10.20 5.98 -1.13
CA SER A 106 10.91 7.26 -1.01
C SER A 106 10.29 8.34 -1.89
N SER A 107 9.86 7.99 -3.10
CA SER A 107 9.28 8.95 -4.04
C SER A 107 7.86 9.33 -3.66
N THR A 108 7.66 10.63 -3.41
CA THR A 108 6.32 11.22 -3.21
C THR A 108 5.40 10.97 -4.40
N THR A 109 5.92 11.06 -5.63
CA THR A 109 5.13 10.82 -6.85
C THR A 109 4.69 9.36 -6.93
N PHE A 110 5.58 8.43 -6.58
CA PHE A 110 5.25 7.01 -6.54
C PHE A 110 4.14 6.71 -5.52
N ARG A 111 4.22 7.30 -4.32
CA ARG A 111 3.18 7.14 -3.28
C ARG A 111 1.82 7.68 -3.72
N VAL A 112 1.78 8.84 -4.37
CA VAL A 112 0.54 9.41 -4.95
C VAL A 112 -0.04 8.49 -6.00
N GLU A 113 0.78 8.02 -6.95
CA GLU A 113 0.30 7.17 -8.04
C GLU A 113 -0.14 5.79 -7.52
N ALA A 114 0.49 5.25 -6.47
CA ALA A 114 0.04 4.02 -5.84
C ALA A 114 -1.37 4.14 -5.25
N ASN A 115 -1.70 5.29 -4.65
CA ASN A 115 -3.06 5.57 -4.19
C ASN A 115 -4.03 5.69 -5.36
N ASN A 116 -3.62 6.32 -6.46
CA ASN A 116 -4.43 6.42 -7.67
C ASN A 116 -4.73 5.03 -8.28
N VAL A 117 -3.72 4.17 -8.40
CA VAL A 117 -3.87 2.79 -8.87
C VAL A 117 -4.80 2.00 -7.95
N LEU A 118 -4.67 2.14 -6.61
CA LEU A 118 -5.60 1.52 -5.66
C LEU A 118 -7.04 1.98 -5.90
N LYS A 119 -7.25 3.27 -6.15
CA LYS A 119 -8.57 3.83 -6.48
C LYS A 119 -9.21 3.12 -7.67
N LEU A 120 -8.43 2.93 -8.73
CA LEU A 120 -8.88 2.27 -9.97
C LEU A 120 -9.24 0.81 -9.71
N TYR A 121 -8.41 0.08 -8.95
CA TYR A 121 -8.73 -1.30 -8.55
C TYR A 121 -10.04 -1.39 -7.76
N ILE A 122 -10.22 -0.54 -6.74
CA ILE A 122 -11.44 -0.58 -5.92
C ILE A 122 -12.69 -0.25 -6.75
N SER A 123 -12.56 0.72 -7.64
CA SER A 123 -13.66 1.16 -8.51
C SER A 123 -14.07 0.09 -9.53
N LYS A 124 -13.07 -0.63 -10.09
CA LYS A 124 -13.28 -1.68 -11.09
C LYS A 124 -13.76 -3.00 -10.47
N LEU A 125 -13.03 -3.52 -9.48
CA LEU A 125 -13.24 -4.87 -8.95
C LEU A 125 -14.34 -4.95 -7.90
N GLN A 126 -14.62 -3.82 -7.24
CA GLN A 126 -15.63 -3.73 -6.21
C GLN A 126 -15.64 -4.96 -5.27
N LYS A 127 -16.77 -5.64 -5.15
CA LYS A 127 -17.00 -6.75 -4.19
C LYS A 127 -15.98 -7.87 -4.23
N SER A 128 -15.34 -8.06 -5.37
CA SER A 128 -14.39 -9.13 -5.65
C SER A 128 -13.12 -9.05 -4.79
N ILE A 129 -12.78 -7.89 -4.21
CA ILE A 129 -11.53 -7.67 -3.46
C ILE A 129 -11.70 -7.49 -1.94
N LYS A 130 -12.85 -7.89 -1.39
CA LYS A 130 -13.19 -7.63 0.02
C LYS A 130 -12.19 -8.23 1.01
N ASN A 131 -11.58 -9.38 0.71
CA ASN A 131 -10.68 -10.06 1.64
C ASN A 131 -9.35 -9.30 1.77
N GLU A 132 -8.84 -8.85 0.63
CA GLU A 132 -7.59 -8.11 0.47
C GLU A 132 -7.72 -6.65 0.94
N LEU A 133 -8.93 -6.09 0.96
CA LEU A 133 -9.13 -4.75 1.55
C LEU A 133 -8.74 -4.71 3.03
N LYS A 134 -8.92 -5.81 3.78
CA LYS A 134 -8.54 -5.83 5.21
C LYS A 134 -7.06 -5.58 5.42
N GLN A 135 -6.19 -6.10 4.56
CA GLN A 135 -4.75 -5.87 4.64
C GLN A 135 -4.35 -4.49 4.10
N ILE A 136 -5.12 -3.90 3.18
CA ILE A 136 -4.80 -2.60 2.57
C ILE A 136 -5.23 -1.43 3.46
N LEU A 137 -6.42 -1.49 4.05
CA LEU A 137 -7.07 -0.36 4.70
C LEU A 137 -6.24 0.28 5.83
N PRO A 138 -5.52 -0.47 6.70
CA PRO A 138 -4.62 0.13 7.67
C PRO A 138 -3.53 1.00 7.02
N PHE A 139 -2.97 0.56 5.89
CA PHE A 139 -1.92 1.32 5.17
C PHE A 139 -2.48 2.47 4.34
N LEU A 140 -3.71 2.35 3.82
CA LEU A 140 -4.41 3.49 3.21
C LEU A 140 -4.68 4.58 4.27
N LEU A 141 -5.13 4.19 5.47
CA LEU A 141 -5.28 5.12 6.59
C LEU A 141 -3.93 5.68 7.05
N PHE A 142 -2.85 4.90 6.99
CA PHE A 142 -1.52 5.43 7.26
C PHE A 142 -1.09 6.49 6.23
N SER A 143 -1.42 6.29 4.95
CA SER A 143 -1.08 7.21 3.86
C SER A 143 -1.71 8.60 3.99
N ILE A 144 -2.88 8.73 4.64
CA ILE A 144 -3.51 10.06 4.85
C ILE A 144 -2.81 10.91 5.92
N TYR A 145 -1.82 10.33 6.63
CA TYR A 145 -1.01 11.04 7.62
C TYR A 145 0.42 11.33 7.13
N ASP A 146 0.73 11.05 5.85
CA ASP A 146 2.04 11.26 5.21
C ASP A 146 2.59 12.67 5.48
N VAL A 147 3.90 12.85 5.54
CA VAL A 147 4.50 14.19 5.71
C VAL A 147 4.15 15.12 4.53
N GLN A 148 4.00 14.55 3.33
CA GLN A 148 3.71 15.27 2.09
C GLN A 148 2.20 15.40 1.87
N ASN A 149 1.74 16.65 1.71
CA ASN A 149 0.32 16.97 1.58
C ASN A 149 -0.33 16.37 0.30
N SER A 150 0.43 16.23 -0.78
CA SER A 150 -0.05 15.59 -2.02
C SER A 150 -0.44 14.12 -1.78
N VAL A 151 0.35 13.39 -1.01
CA VAL A 151 0.08 12.00 -0.65
C VAL A 151 -1.14 11.92 0.27
N LYS A 152 -1.24 12.80 1.27
CA LYS A 152 -2.43 12.87 2.15
C LYS A 152 -3.71 13.01 1.33
N LYS A 153 -3.76 14.01 0.46
CA LYS A 153 -4.92 14.29 -0.41
C LYS A 153 -5.24 13.11 -1.30
N SER A 154 -4.24 12.45 -1.89
CA SER A 154 -4.47 11.28 -2.74
C SER A 154 -5.15 10.13 -1.97
N GLY A 155 -4.73 9.85 -0.73
CA GLY A 155 -5.37 8.84 0.11
C GLY A 155 -6.78 9.23 0.56
N GLU A 156 -6.99 10.51 0.88
CA GLU A 156 -8.32 11.05 1.22
C GLU A 156 -9.30 10.92 0.04
N VAL A 157 -8.82 11.16 -1.19
CA VAL A 157 -9.60 10.96 -2.42
C VAL A 157 -10.02 9.50 -2.57
N VAL A 158 -9.14 8.53 -2.32
CA VAL A 158 -9.52 7.09 -2.34
C VAL A 158 -10.63 6.82 -1.32
N LEU A 159 -10.51 7.32 -0.09
CA LEU A 159 -11.51 7.12 0.95
C LEU A 159 -12.87 7.76 0.56
N ALA A 160 -12.84 8.99 0.06
CA ALA A 160 -14.03 9.74 -0.30
C ALA A 160 -14.76 9.13 -1.50
N GLU A 161 -14.05 8.88 -2.60
CA GLU A 161 -14.64 8.41 -3.85
C GLU A 161 -15.03 6.92 -3.82
N CYS A 162 -14.26 6.07 -3.13
CA CYS A 162 -14.51 4.62 -3.15
C CYS A 162 -15.43 4.10 -2.03
N PHE A 163 -15.58 4.81 -0.91
CA PHE A 163 -16.32 4.29 0.25
C PHE A 163 -17.47 5.19 0.72
N GLY A 164 -17.40 6.50 0.49
CA GLY A 164 -18.39 7.46 1.00
C GLY A 164 -18.29 7.68 2.52
N GLU A 165 -18.85 8.78 3.02
CA GLU A 165 -18.56 9.30 4.36
C GLU A 165 -18.86 8.32 5.51
N GLU A 166 -20.05 7.71 5.52
CA GLU A 166 -20.45 6.78 6.60
C GLU A 166 -19.58 5.55 6.67
N LYS A 167 -19.10 5.05 5.53
CA LYS A 167 -18.19 3.90 5.53
C LYS A 167 -16.78 4.29 5.89
N VAL A 168 -16.33 5.49 5.54
CA VAL A 168 -15.05 6.00 6.03
C VAL A 168 -15.06 6.06 7.56
N LYS A 169 -16.17 6.48 8.19
CA LYS A 169 -16.32 6.41 9.66
C LYS A 169 -16.21 4.97 10.17
N GLN A 170 -16.87 4.02 9.51
CA GLN A 170 -16.78 2.60 9.86
C GLN A 170 -15.36 2.03 9.68
N ILE A 171 -14.67 2.34 8.57
CA ILE A 171 -13.29 1.94 8.29
C ILE A 171 -12.38 2.44 9.39
N ARG A 172 -12.48 3.74 9.75
CA ARG A 172 -11.71 4.31 10.87
C ARG A 172 -12.00 3.57 12.17
N ARG A 173 -13.27 3.31 12.49
CA ARG A 173 -13.64 2.57 13.72
C ARG A 173 -13.02 1.17 13.78
N VAL A 174 -13.00 0.45 12.66
CA VAL A 174 -12.51 -0.94 12.58
C VAL A 174 -10.99 -1.01 12.55
N PHE A 175 -10.33 -0.14 11.76
CA PHE A 175 -8.91 -0.27 11.45
C PHE A 175 -8.01 0.72 12.21
N ASN A 176 -8.54 1.72 12.92
CA ASN A 176 -7.72 2.59 13.76
C ASN A 176 -6.94 1.83 14.86
N PRO A 177 -7.47 0.79 15.54
CA PRO A 177 -6.68 0.02 16.51
C PRO A 177 -5.47 -0.68 15.87
N GLU A 178 -5.64 -1.23 14.67
CA GLU A 178 -4.54 -1.84 13.91
C GLU A 178 -3.54 -0.78 13.45
N LEU A 179 -4.03 0.37 12.97
CA LEU A 179 -3.18 1.52 12.64
C LEU A 179 -2.35 1.97 13.84
N VAL A 180 -2.94 2.09 15.04
CA VAL A 180 -2.20 2.41 16.28
C VAL A 180 -1.07 1.42 16.52
N THR A 181 -1.33 0.13 16.31
CA THR A 181 -0.31 -0.92 16.45
C THR A 181 0.85 -0.70 15.47
N ILE A 182 0.54 -0.49 14.19
CA ILE A 182 1.53 -0.23 13.13
C ILE A 182 2.39 1.01 13.45
N VAL A 183 1.77 2.14 13.80
CA VAL A 183 2.51 3.38 14.06
C VAL A 183 3.38 3.27 15.32
N MET A 184 2.91 2.55 16.35
CA MET A 184 3.72 2.29 17.54
C MET A 184 4.92 1.40 17.22
N GLU A 185 4.74 0.34 16.42
CA GLU A 185 5.84 -0.51 15.98
C GLU A 185 6.86 0.25 15.12
N ILE A 186 6.42 1.22 14.30
CA ILE A 186 7.30 2.09 13.53
C ILE A 186 8.11 3.02 14.45
N ILE A 187 7.47 3.65 15.43
CA ILE A 187 8.17 4.52 16.40
C ILE A 187 9.21 3.72 17.21
N LYS A 188 8.90 2.48 17.57
CA LYS A 188 9.82 1.53 18.20
C LYS A 188 10.92 1.00 17.27
N ARG A 189 10.87 1.35 15.98
CA ARG A 189 11.76 0.84 14.93
C ARG A 189 11.70 -0.69 14.75
N THR A 190 10.59 -1.32 15.13
CA THR A 190 10.37 -2.77 15.09
C THR A 190 9.55 -3.22 13.88
N HIS A 191 8.78 -2.32 13.26
CA HIS A 191 7.92 -2.66 12.13
C HIS A 191 8.75 -3.05 10.89
N LYS A 192 8.27 -4.02 10.10
CA LYS A 192 8.95 -4.49 8.86
C LYS A 192 9.27 -3.38 7.85
N LEU A 193 8.48 -2.30 7.84
CA LEU A 193 8.68 -1.15 6.94
C LEU A 193 9.93 -0.32 7.27
N MET A 194 10.46 -0.46 8.48
CA MET A 194 11.70 0.20 8.92
C MET A 194 12.96 -0.47 8.38
N GLN A 195 12.83 -1.67 7.80
CA GLN A 195 13.96 -2.33 7.17
C GLN A 195 14.42 -1.55 5.92
N PRO A 196 15.73 -1.58 5.62
CA PRO A 196 16.28 -1.01 4.39
C PRO A 196 15.47 -1.43 3.17
N GLN A 197 15.08 -0.46 2.36
CA GLN A 197 14.42 -0.78 1.10
C GLN A 197 15.47 -1.27 0.10
N LYS A 198 15.09 -2.19 -0.78
CA LYS A 198 15.99 -2.70 -1.83
C LYS A 198 16.45 -1.61 -2.81
N PHE A 199 15.79 -0.45 -2.79
CA PHE A 199 15.99 0.66 -3.73
C PHE A 199 16.16 1.95 -2.93
N THR A 200 17.34 2.56 -2.97
CA THR A 200 17.75 3.66 -2.08
C THR A 200 18.13 4.92 -2.87
N ASP A 201 17.53 5.12 -4.05
CA ASP A 201 18.06 6.09 -5.02
C ASP A 201 17.75 7.56 -4.66
N ASP A 202 16.73 7.83 -3.84
CA ASP A 202 16.26 9.20 -3.54
C ASP A 202 16.29 9.59 -2.05
N GLU A 203 16.36 8.62 -1.14
CA GLU A 203 16.22 8.83 0.30
C GLU A 203 17.09 7.81 1.01
N GLU A 204 18.00 8.25 1.88
CA GLU A 204 18.78 7.35 2.71
C GLU A 204 17.86 6.61 3.70
N ASP A 205 18.21 5.39 4.10
CA ASP A 205 17.38 4.60 5.02
C ASP A 205 17.11 5.32 6.36
N VAL A 206 18.07 6.15 6.80
CA VAL A 206 17.92 6.97 8.00
C VAL A 206 16.85 8.04 7.81
N ASP A 207 16.88 8.75 6.68
CA ASP A 207 15.90 9.79 6.35
C ASP A 207 14.51 9.21 6.15
N ARG A 208 14.42 8.06 5.46
CA ARG A 208 13.19 7.31 5.32
C ARG A 208 12.62 6.89 6.67
N GLY A 209 13.47 6.38 7.56
CA GLY A 209 13.09 6.06 8.94
C GLY A 209 12.55 7.28 9.68
N ASN A 210 13.22 8.43 9.57
CA ASN A 210 12.78 9.68 10.19
C ASN A 210 11.43 10.16 9.63
N ARG A 211 11.21 10.05 8.31
CA ARG A 211 9.94 10.37 7.65
C ARG A 211 8.81 9.46 8.12
N LEU A 212 9.04 8.15 8.23
CA LEU A 212 8.04 7.21 8.72
C LEU A 212 7.67 7.45 10.19
N ILE A 213 8.65 7.83 11.02
CA ILE A 213 8.38 8.23 12.41
C ILE A 213 7.57 9.53 12.45
N ALA A 214 7.90 10.54 11.64
CA ALA A 214 7.12 11.78 11.56
C ALA A 214 5.66 11.52 11.13
N GLN A 215 5.46 10.69 10.12
CA GLN A 215 4.14 10.25 9.66
C GLN A 215 3.37 9.50 10.77
N SER A 216 4.05 8.64 11.53
CA SER A 216 3.47 7.93 12.67
C SER A 216 3.04 8.87 13.79
N LEU A 217 3.84 9.89 14.10
CA LEU A 217 3.49 10.91 15.08
C LEU A 217 2.30 11.77 14.62
N ASN A 218 2.23 12.11 13.32
CA ASN A 218 1.06 12.80 12.74
C ASN A 218 -0.21 11.96 12.89
N ALA A 219 -0.12 10.65 12.62
CA ALA A 219 -1.24 9.73 12.80
C ALA A 219 -1.67 9.66 14.27
N LEU A 220 -0.74 9.47 15.22
CA LEU A 220 -1.05 9.46 16.66
C LEU A 220 -1.71 10.76 17.11
N ASN A 221 -1.25 11.91 16.61
CA ASN A 221 -1.87 13.20 16.95
C ASN A 221 -3.33 13.26 16.49
N ALA A 222 -3.62 12.79 15.28
CA ALA A 222 -4.98 12.77 14.73
C ALA A 222 -5.89 11.70 15.35
N LEU A 223 -5.33 10.58 15.83
CA LEU A 223 -6.09 9.47 16.42
C LEU A 223 -6.58 9.74 17.85
N GLY A 224 -6.07 10.78 18.51
CA GLY A 224 -6.64 11.27 19.76
C GLY A 224 -6.48 10.31 20.94
N GLU A 225 -7.55 10.15 21.72
CA GLU A 225 -7.59 9.33 22.94
C GLU A 225 -7.16 7.86 22.73
N LEU A 226 -7.45 7.29 21.56
CA LEU A 226 -7.08 5.91 21.23
C LEU A 226 -5.56 5.74 21.22
N ALA A 227 -4.86 6.72 20.66
CA ALA A 227 -3.41 6.75 20.56
C ALA A 227 -2.75 7.12 21.90
N ASP A 228 -3.37 8.00 22.68
CA ASP A 228 -2.81 8.47 23.96
C ASP A 228 -2.58 7.34 24.94
N GLN A 229 -3.53 6.41 25.04
CA GLN A 229 -3.43 5.28 25.95
C GLN A 229 -2.23 4.39 25.59
N ALA A 230 -2.06 4.08 24.31
CA ALA A 230 -0.95 3.27 23.83
C ALA A 230 0.40 3.97 24.04
N LEU A 231 0.48 5.28 23.76
CA LEU A 231 1.72 6.03 23.92
C LEU A 231 2.11 6.19 25.40
N VAL A 232 1.16 6.51 26.28
CA VAL A 232 1.43 6.67 27.72
C VAL A 232 1.89 5.35 28.34
N GLN A 233 1.25 4.23 27.98
CA GLN A 233 1.69 2.91 28.42
C GLN A 233 3.11 2.60 27.97
N GLU A 234 3.45 2.91 26.71
CA GLU A 234 4.78 2.64 26.19
C GLU A 234 5.85 3.51 26.85
N ILE A 235 5.61 4.82 26.97
CA ILE A 235 6.54 5.75 27.63
C ILE A 235 6.80 5.33 29.09
N SER A 236 5.77 4.86 29.79
CA SER A 236 5.89 4.39 31.17
C SER A 236 6.71 3.10 31.27
N SER A 237 6.65 2.25 30.24
CA SER A 237 7.34 0.96 30.20
C SER A 237 8.76 1.07 29.65
N ASN A 238 9.03 2.07 28.81
CA ASN A 238 10.30 2.26 28.13
C ASN A 238 10.74 3.73 28.18
N SER A 239 11.44 4.08 29.26
CA SER A 239 11.93 5.45 29.48
C SER A 239 12.92 5.94 28.40
N SER A 240 13.61 5.01 27.72
CA SER A 240 14.55 5.34 26.64
C SER A 240 13.87 5.82 25.35
N MET A 241 12.58 5.50 25.18
CA MET A 241 11.80 5.91 24.00
C MET A 241 11.71 7.43 23.88
N ILE A 242 11.53 8.15 25.00
CA ILE A 242 11.50 9.62 24.98
C ILE A 242 12.85 10.17 24.52
N SER A 243 13.96 9.67 25.08
CA SER A 243 15.30 10.11 24.71
C SER A 243 15.57 9.88 23.21
N GLN A 244 15.16 8.73 22.67
CA GLN A 244 15.24 8.43 21.24
C GLN A 244 14.39 9.39 20.39
N LEU A 245 13.17 9.71 20.83
CA LEU A 245 12.29 10.63 20.12
C LEU A 245 12.83 12.07 20.15
N LEU A 246 13.43 12.48 21.26
CA LEU A 246 14.06 13.80 21.42
C LEU A 246 15.36 13.93 20.61
N SER A 247 16.02 12.83 20.27
CA SER A 247 17.20 12.83 19.40
C SER A 247 16.87 12.87 17.89
N LEU A 248 15.59 12.82 17.51
CA LEU A 248 15.17 12.90 16.11
C LEU A 248 15.40 14.31 15.55
N PRO A 249 15.47 14.48 14.21
CA PRO A 249 15.65 15.80 13.62
C PRO A 249 14.45 16.72 13.85
N GLU A 250 14.67 18.03 13.77
CA GLU A 250 13.73 19.06 14.23
C GLU A 250 12.37 18.99 13.52
N ASN A 251 12.36 18.61 12.24
CA ASN A 251 11.15 18.38 11.46
C ASN A 251 10.24 17.30 12.08
N VAL A 252 10.80 16.32 12.79
CA VAL A 252 10.05 15.26 13.48
C VAL A 252 9.61 15.71 14.89
N LYS A 253 10.43 16.52 15.57
CA LYS A 253 10.12 17.01 16.93
C LYS A 253 8.88 17.90 16.97
N THR A 254 8.58 18.65 15.91
CA THR A 254 7.36 19.47 15.84
C THR A 254 6.09 18.63 16.06
N SER A 255 5.98 17.49 15.38
CA SER A 255 4.88 16.54 15.57
C SER A 255 4.87 15.96 16.99
N LEU A 256 6.05 15.63 17.54
CA LEU A 256 6.20 15.15 18.91
C LEU A 256 5.70 16.15 19.96
N PHE A 257 6.07 17.43 19.85
CA PHE A 257 5.63 18.47 20.78
C PHE A 257 4.13 18.71 20.70
N SER A 258 3.53 18.65 19.51
CA SER A 258 2.07 18.75 19.36
C SER A 258 1.33 17.63 20.09
N LEU A 259 1.89 16.41 20.05
CA LEU A 259 1.36 15.24 20.73
C LEU A 259 1.48 15.39 22.25
N PHE A 260 2.64 15.83 22.76
CA PHE A 260 2.83 16.07 24.19
C PHE A 260 1.99 17.22 24.74
N ALA A 261 1.67 18.24 23.94
CA ALA A 261 0.74 19.30 24.36
C ALA A 261 -0.71 18.79 24.50
N ARG A 262 -1.05 17.71 23.80
CA ARG A 262 -2.40 17.11 23.79
C ARG A 262 -2.64 16.19 24.99
N ILE A 263 -1.65 15.36 25.38
CA ILE A 263 -1.77 14.33 26.42
C ILE A 263 -2.20 14.85 27.82
N PRO A 264 -1.67 15.97 28.36
CA PRO A 264 -2.04 16.49 29.69
C PRO A 264 -3.52 16.88 29.82
N ARG A 265 -4.21 17.13 28.71
CA ARG A 265 -5.64 17.53 28.71
C ARG A 265 -6.57 16.35 29.02
N HIS A 266 -6.13 15.11 28.78
CA HIS A 266 -6.91 13.91 29.06
C HIS A 266 -6.67 13.31 30.44
N SER A 267 -5.50 13.55 31.06
CA SER A 267 -5.21 13.07 32.42
C SER A 267 -5.89 13.89 33.53
N SER A 268 -6.30 15.12 33.24
CA SER A 268 -6.86 16.06 34.21
C SER A 268 -8.40 16.09 34.30
N THR A 269 -9.13 15.41 33.41
CA THR A 269 -10.62 15.46 33.36
C THR A 269 -11.35 14.21 33.87
N ARG A 270 -10.65 13.21 34.45
CA ARG A 270 -11.30 12.02 35.06
C ARG A 270 -11.29 12.00 36.59
N ARG A 271 -11.50 13.17 37.21
CA ARG A 271 -11.88 13.28 38.63
C ARG A 271 -13.29 13.86 38.81
N SER A 272 -14.26 13.45 37.99
CA SER A 272 -15.67 13.54 38.37
C SER A 272 -16.52 12.59 37.52
N ARG A 273 -17.46 11.90 38.18
CA ARG A 273 -18.40 10.88 37.66
C ARG A 273 -17.84 9.48 37.43
N ARG A 274 -17.35 8.88 38.53
CA ARG A 274 -17.66 7.47 38.79
C ARG A 274 -19.17 7.34 39.06
N ARG A 275 -19.91 6.83 38.07
CA ARG A 275 -20.96 5.83 38.32
C ARG A 275 -20.63 4.65 37.43
N PHE A 276 -19.72 3.81 37.93
CA PHE A 276 -19.55 2.45 37.44
C PHE A 276 -20.79 1.67 37.90
N SER A 277 -21.71 1.36 36.99
CA SER A 277 -22.51 0.15 37.17
C SER A 277 -21.63 -1.02 36.74
N LEU A 278 -21.15 -1.78 37.72
CA LEU A 278 -20.66 -3.13 37.46
C LEU A 278 -21.83 -3.96 36.94
N LEU A 279 -21.82 -4.28 35.65
CA LEU A 279 -22.46 -5.49 35.16
C LEU A 279 -21.38 -6.30 34.46
N TRP A 280 -21.05 -7.43 35.10
CA TRP A 280 -20.23 -8.47 34.52
C TRP A 280 -20.89 -8.97 33.24
N ILE A 281 -20.19 -8.91 32.11
CA ILE A 281 -20.53 -9.74 30.95
C ILE A 281 -19.47 -10.83 30.89
N THR A 282 -19.95 -12.00 31.32
CA THR A 282 -19.35 -13.30 31.16
C THR A 282 -19.05 -13.58 29.69
N THR A 283 -17.89 -14.21 29.49
CA THR A 283 -17.49 -15.10 28.40
C THR A 283 -18.66 -15.62 27.55
N VAL A 284 -18.67 -15.30 26.26
CA VAL A 284 -19.51 -15.97 25.25
C VAL A 284 -18.58 -16.56 24.18
N PRO A 285 -18.71 -17.85 23.85
CA PRO A 285 -17.80 -18.55 22.96
C PRO A 285 -18.06 -18.21 21.48
N LEU A 286 -16.99 -18.23 20.69
CA LEU A 286 -17.04 -18.18 19.24
C LEU A 286 -17.59 -19.50 18.67
N PHE A 287 -18.78 -19.39 18.05
CA PHE A 287 -19.51 -20.33 17.17
C PHE A 287 -20.23 -21.54 17.83
N PRO A 288 -21.51 -21.79 17.50
CA PRO A 288 -21.91 -22.24 16.15
C PRO A 288 -23.21 -21.62 15.55
N GLY A 289 -23.31 -21.64 14.21
CA GLY A 289 -24.59 -21.67 13.46
C GLY A 289 -25.17 -20.35 12.91
N THR A 290 -24.75 -19.96 11.68
CA THR A 290 -25.42 -19.24 10.56
C THR A 290 -26.55 -18.19 10.76
N PRO A 291 -26.75 -17.19 9.85
CA PRO A 291 -26.02 -16.87 8.62
C PRO A 291 -25.41 -15.45 8.55
N SER A 292 -24.20 -15.39 8.00
CA SER A 292 -23.60 -14.30 7.20
C SER A 292 -24.11 -12.84 7.39
N ASN A 293 -23.65 -12.16 8.45
CA ASN A 293 -23.50 -10.70 8.39
C ASN A 293 -22.19 -10.38 7.65
N ALA A 294 -22.26 -10.48 6.33
CA ALA A 294 -21.20 -10.02 5.46
C ALA A 294 -20.97 -8.52 5.71
N LEU A 295 -19.78 -8.16 6.21
CA LEU A 295 -19.22 -6.80 6.14
C LEU A 295 -19.29 -6.30 4.69
N CYS A 296 -20.38 -5.64 4.30
CA CYS A 296 -20.61 -5.17 2.94
C CYS A 296 -20.10 -3.74 2.84
N PHE A 297 -18.84 -3.60 2.43
CA PHE A 297 -18.19 -2.29 2.27
C PHE A 297 -18.57 -1.55 0.98
N TRP A 298 -19.51 -2.04 0.17
CA TRP A 298 -19.68 -1.60 -1.22
C TRP A 298 -20.70 -0.49 -1.43
N PRO A 299 -20.32 0.69 -1.95
CA PRO A 299 -21.29 1.74 -2.26
C PRO A 299 -22.16 1.29 -3.44
N LYS A 300 -23.36 1.88 -3.53
CA LYS A 300 -24.22 1.68 -4.69
C LYS A 300 -23.51 2.28 -5.92
N PRO A 301 -23.62 1.64 -7.11
CA PRO A 301 -23.02 2.18 -8.32
C PRO A 301 -23.55 3.60 -8.58
N ILE A 302 -22.64 4.53 -8.87
CA ILE A 302 -22.99 5.86 -9.34
C ILE A 302 -23.55 5.66 -10.76
N SER A 303 -24.87 5.71 -10.89
CA SER A 303 -25.52 5.71 -12.20
C SER A 303 -25.13 6.98 -12.94
N SER A 304 -24.41 6.84 -14.05
CA SER A 304 -24.21 7.91 -15.01
C SER A 304 -25.57 8.39 -15.51
N THR A 305 -25.95 9.61 -15.18
CA THR A 305 -27.14 10.26 -15.72
C THR A 305 -26.95 10.46 -17.22
N LYS A 306 -27.49 9.55 -18.04
CA LYS A 306 -27.70 9.78 -19.46
C LYS A 306 -28.68 10.95 -19.62
N ARG A 307 -28.19 12.13 -20.03
CA ARG A 307 -29.02 13.10 -20.74
C ARG A 307 -29.01 12.72 -22.20
N SER A 308 -30.05 12.00 -22.62
CA SER A 308 -30.47 11.88 -24.00
C SER A 308 -31.81 12.59 -24.15
N ALA A 309 -31.84 13.67 -24.93
CA ALA A 309 -33.02 14.11 -25.66
C ALA A 309 -32.51 14.91 -26.87
N GLY A 310 -32.58 14.28 -28.04
CA GLY A 310 -32.53 14.93 -29.34
C GLY A 310 -33.93 15.33 -29.80
N GLU A 311 -34.02 15.60 -31.10
CA GLU A 311 -35.14 16.13 -31.89
C GLU A 311 -35.43 17.62 -31.65
N GLY A 312 -35.11 18.55 -32.56
CA GLY A 312 -35.34 18.46 -34.01
C GLY A 312 -36.80 18.81 -34.29
N ARG A 313 -37.08 20.10 -34.56
CA ARG A 313 -38.38 20.53 -35.07
C ARG A 313 -38.19 21.75 -35.98
N ASP A 314 -38.25 21.47 -37.27
CA ASP A 314 -38.63 22.40 -38.32
C ASP A 314 -40.05 22.91 -38.06
N THR A 315 -40.27 24.23 -38.16
CA THR A 315 -41.54 24.82 -38.60
C THR A 315 -41.31 26.25 -39.09
N GLU A 316 -41.52 26.42 -40.39
CA GLU A 316 -42.25 27.50 -41.07
C GLU A 316 -41.92 28.97 -40.78
N VAL A 317 -41.30 29.56 -41.81
CA VAL A 317 -41.36 30.99 -42.16
C VAL A 317 -42.79 31.32 -42.56
N CYS A 318 -43.44 32.23 -41.83
CA CYS A 318 -44.64 32.94 -42.27
C CYS A 318 -44.25 34.33 -42.76
N SER A 319 -44.64 34.63 -43.99
CA SER A 319 -44.72 35.96 -44.58
C SER A 319 -45.96 36.72 -44.09
N ASP A 320 -45.95 38.03 -44.36
CA ASP A 320 -47.07 39.00 -44.40
C ASP A 320 -47.48 39.66 -43.07
N ASP A 321 -46.89 40.81 -42.73
CA ASP A 321 -47.37 42.18 -43.04
C ASP A 321 -46.43 43.25 -42.43
#